data_AF-A0A3B6EKU9-F1
#
_entry.id   AF-A0A3B6EKU9-F1
#
_cell.length_a   1.000
_cell.length_b   1.000
_cell.length_c   1.000
_cell.angle_alpha   90.00
_cell.angle_beta   90.00
_cell.angle_gamma   90.00
#
_symmetry.space_group_name_H-M   'P 1'
#
loop_
_entity.id
_entity.type
_entity.pdbx_description
1 polymer ?
#
loop_
_entity_poly.entity_id
_entity_poly.type
_entity_poly.pdbx_seq_one_letter_code
_entity_poly.pdbx_strand_id
1 'polypeptide(L)'
;MASAAAAAAAARANSLSRIFSSSSPTAKLPKHNPKTKRAPAPAPTPKPSAADADSIAGQKLPKPLDAQPAAKAESDADRKLPKPLDDILIALIRQRDPDKLVSEFVQASTVSSRFRERHRVYEVAVSRLTSFGRQDGIEAIIEAQKPFLETSDEGFATRLIRLYGRASMPSHAAATFHELPAQHKSTMTFNALLAAYAEAGDLDVLTAAFQDIPATHPSIVPSVYSYNILIRALCQKSDLSAALDVVLLMEKHGVSADIITFNTLLNGFCNNGPTDEAETVWEMMKERNLEPDAKCYNAKLRGLVAEGRIDDAAAVLERLEKDGPKPDTVSYNELIRGYLKAGMLQEAKKLYDDLVKNHCAANKGTYETLVPHLLQVGDLDCALRYCYEMFSRKRGCRVECGVLQDVVNALVDASRVEEAAKLVDIGRKKYYYSRKGLRMPGSAKGSELRAETDE
;
A
#
# COMPACT_ATOMS: atom_id res chain seq x y z
N MET A 1 -8.17 -25.24 -21.67
CA MET A 1 -7.93 -24.01 -20.89
C MET A 1 -9.01 -22.93 -21.09
N ALA A 2 -9.52 -22.68 -22.30
CA ALA A 2 -10.61 -21.71 -22.53
C ALA A 2 -11.95 -22.01 -21.81
N SER A 3 -12.30 -23.29 -21.65
CA SER A 3 -13.52 -23.72 -20.94
C SER A 3 -13.47 -23.45 -19.43
N ALA A 4 -12.31 -23.62 -18.79
CA ALA A 4 -12.12 -23.33 -17.37
C ALA A 4 -12.14 -21.81 -17.09
N ALA A 5 -11.59 -21.00 -18.01
CA ALA A 5 -11.65 -19.54 -17.92
C ALA A 5 -13.08 -19.01 -18.10
N ALA A 6 -13.87 -19.59 -19.00
CA ALA A 6 -15.27 -19.24 -19.19
C ALA A 6 -16.15 -19.65 -17.99
N ALA A 7 -15.90 -20.82 -17.39
CA ALA A 7 -16.58 -21.26 -16.18
C ALA A 7 -16.24 -20.38 -14.96
N ALA A 8 -14.98 -19.97 -14.82
CA ALA A 8 -14.56 -19.03 -13.78
C ALA A 8 -15.15 -17.62 -14.00
N ALA A 9 -15.24 -17.16 -15.25
CA ALA A 9 -15.91 -15.89 -15.57
C ALA A 9 -17.42 -15.93 -15.30
N ALA A 10 -18.10 -17.04 -15.59
CA ALA A 10 -19.52 -17.23 -15.27
C ALA A 10 -19.76 -17.36 -13.75
N ALA A 11 -18.86 -18.01 -13.01
CA ALA A 11 -18.91 -18.05 -11.55
C ALA A 11 -18.69 -16.67 -10.92
N ARG A 12 -17.75 -15.87 -11.45
CA ARG A 12 -17.52 -14.47 -11.07
C ARG A 12 -18.71 -13.58 -11.34
N ALA A 13 -19.29 -13.68 -12.54
CA ALA A 13 -20.52 -12.99 -12.88
C ALA A 13 -21.65 -13.38 -11.91
N ASN A 14 -21.74 -14.64 -11.49
CA ASN A 14 -22.71 -15.07 -10.48
C ASN A 14 -22.41 -14.51 -9.08
N SER A 15 -21.17 -14.48 -8.59
CA SER A 15 -20.80 -13.91 -7.28
C SER A 15 -21.05 -12.40 -7.22
N LEU A 16 -20.66 -11.66 -8.26
CA LEU A 16 -20.94 -10.23 -8.39
C LEU A 16 -22.44 -10.00 -8.61
N SER A 17 -23.11 -10.85 -9.38
CA SER A 17 -24.57 -10.79 -9.48
C SER A 17 -25.22 -11.05 -8.13
N ARG A 18 -24.67 -11.82 -7.18
CA ARG A 18 -25.29 -11.90 -5.83
C ARG A 18 -25.18 -10.59 -5.07
N ILE A 19 -24.10 -9.83 -5.28
CA ILE A 19 -23.96 -8.46 -4.78
C ILE A 19 -25.02 -7.55 -5.41
N PHE A 20 -25.26 -7.67 -6.71
CA PHE A 20 -26.11 -6.74 -7.46
C PHE A 20 -27.55 -7.22 -7.73
N SER A 21 -27.90 -8.50 -7.56
CA SER A 21 -29.19 -9.14 -7.92
C SER A 21 -30.23 -9.10 -6.80
N SER A 22 -29.89 -8.58 -5.63
CA SER A 22 -30.91 -8.01 -4.74
C SER A 22 -31.47 -6.66 -5.28
N SER A 23 -31.11 -6.30 -6.52
CA SER A 23 -31.45 -5.04 -7.17
C SER A 23 -31.64 -5.20 -8.68
N SER A 24 -32.87 -5.03 -9.12
CA SER A 24 -33.21 -4.45 -10.42
C SER A 24 -34.41 -3.53 -10.18
N PRO A 25 -34.52 -2.35 -10.83
CA PRO A 25 -34.28 -2.22 -12.28
C PRO A 25 -33.46 -1.00 -12.75
N THR A 26 -32.91 -1.15 -13.96
CA THR A 26 -32.50 -0.13 -14.96
C THR A 26 -32.75 1.33 -14.59
N ALA A 27 -31.69 2.09 -14.32
CA ALA A 27 -31.76 3.54 -14.17
C ALA A 27 -31.38 4.24 -15.49
N LYS A 28 -32.39 4.80 -16.17
CA LYS A 28 -32.17 5.95 -17.06
C LYS A 28 -31.83 7.16 -16.20
N LEU A 29 -30.80 7.91 -16.58
CA LEU A 29 -30.42 9.20 -15.99
C LEU A 29 -31.65 10.10 -15.79
N PRO A 30 -31.95 10.55 -14.55
CA PRO A 30 -33.05 11.48 -14.32
C PRO A 30 -32.65 12.88 -14.80
N LYS A 31 -33.47 13.44 -15.70
CA LYS A 31 -33.37 14.83 -16.14
C LYS A 31 -33.71 15.77 -14.98
N HIS A 32 -32.84 16.77 -14.84
CA HIS A 32 -32.85 17.85 -13.85
C HIS A 32 -34.15 18.67 -13.87
N ASN A 33 -34.59 19.15 -12.69
CA ASN A 33 -35.31 20.42 -12.58
C ASN A 33 -34.92 21.13 -11.26
N PRO A 34 -34.36 22.36 -11.29
CA PRO A 34 -33.86 23.03 -10.09
C PRO A 34 -34.95 23.92 -9.49
N LYS A 35 -35.39 23.61 -8.26
CA LYS A 35 -35.90 24.54 -7.24
C LYS A 35 -36.58 23.74 -6.12
N THR A 36 -35.97 23.65 -4.95
CA THR A 36 -36.71 23.79 -3.67
C THR A 36 -35.78 23.99 -2.47
N LYS A 37 -35.93 25.19 -1.90
CA LYS A 37 -35.80 25.65 -0.51
C LYS A 37 -35.24 24.70 0.56
N ARG A 38 -34.17 25.21 1.18
CA ARG A 38 -33.57 24.93 2.49
C ARG A 38 -34.63 24.76 3.61
N ALA A 39 -34.56 23.66 4.36
CA ALA A 39 -35.31 23.44 5.60
C ALA A 39 -34.35 23.46 6.82
N PRO A 40 -34.79 23.94 8.01
CA PRO A 40 -33.92 24.17 9.16
C PRO A 40 -33.72 22.92 10.04
N ALA A 41 -32.63 22.93 10.80
CA ALA A 41 -32.14 21.86 11.67
C ALA A 41 -33.08 21.52 12.86
N PRO A 42 -33.10 20.26 13.36
CA PRO A 42 -33.85 19.89 14.55
C PRO A 42 -33.06 20.10 15.85
N ALA A 43 -33.79 20.48 16.90
CA ALA A 43 -33.34 20.69 18.28
C ALA A 43 -33.12 19.35 19.04
N PRO A 44 -32.39 19.34 20.18
CA PRO A 44 -31.93 18.11 20.82
C PRO A 44 -32.98 17.47 21.75
N THR A 45 -33.03 16.14 21.76
CA THR A 45 -33.85 15.33 22.67
C THR A 45 -33.14 15.07 24.02
N PRO A 46 -33.90 14.91 25.13
CA PRO A 46 -33.35 14.79 26.48
C PRO A 46 -32.94 13.36 26.86
N LYS A 47 -31.97 13.25 27.78
CA LYS A 47 -31.49 12.01 28.43
C LYS A 47 -32.59 11.37 29.31
N PRO A 48 -32.65 10.03 29.44
CA PRO A 48 -33.35 9.39 30.55
C PRO A 48 -32.41 9.13 31.74
N SER A 49 -32.99 9.31 32.93
CA SER A 49 -32.45 9.14 34.26
C SER A 49 -32.34 7.67 34.70
N ALA A 50 -31.40 7.42 35.60
CA ALA A 50 -31.29 6.20 36.38
C ALA A 50 -32.31 6.16 37.53
N ALA A 51 -33.03 5.06 37.67
CA ALA A 51 -33.48 4.46 38.93
C ALA A 51 -34.30 3.21 38.58
N ASP A 52 -33.81 2.03 39.01
CA ASP A 52 -34.58 1.04 39.77
C ASP A 52 -33.79 -0.27 39.80
N ALA A 53 -33.07 -0.44 40.91
CA ALA A 53 -32.60 -1.72 41.41
C ALA A 53 -33.67 -2.24 42.37
N ASP A 54 -34.16 -3.47 42.17
CA ASP A 54 -33.86 -4.58 43.09
C ASP A 54 -34.68 -5.85 42.80
N SER A 55 -33.99 -6.97 43.03
CA SER A 55 -34.49 -8.29 43.44
C SER A 55 -35.19 -9.18 42.40
N ILE A 56 -34.51 -10.27 42.01
CA ILE A 56 -34.85 -11.63 42.48
C ILE A 56 -33.59 -12.51 42.31
N ALA A 57 -33.13 -13.05 43.42
CA ALA A 57 -32.06 -14.05 43.50
C ALA A 57 -32.64 -15.47 43.37
N GLY A 58 -31.85 -16.37 42.77
CA GLY A 58 -31.87 -17.78 43.12
C GLY A 58 -32.11 -18.77 41.98
N GLN A 59 -31.04 -19.12 41.26
CA GLN A 59 -30.82 -20.51 40.82
C GLN A 59 -29.32 -20.74 40.55
N LYS A 60 -28.75 -21.69 41.31
CA LYS A 60 -27.36 -22.16 41.24
C LYS A 60 -27.17 -22.99 39.96
N LEU A 61 -26.25 -22.59 39.09
CA LEU A 61 -25.69 -23.46 38.04
C LEU A 61 -24.25 -23.90 38.41
N PRO A 62 -23.80 -25.07 37.95
CA PRO A 62 -22.62 -25.76 38.47
C PRO A 62 -21.31 -25.07 38.05
N LYS A 63 -20.31 -25.16 38.94
CA LYS A 63 -18.94 -24.69 38.72
C LYS A 63 -18.33 -25.34 37.46
N PRO A 64 -17.67 -24.59 36.57
CA PRO A 64 -16.73 -25.17 35.63
C PRO A 64 -15.49 -25.66 36.37
N LEU A 65 -15.03 -26.86 36.02
CA LEU A 65 -13.77 -27.44 36.44
C LEU A 65 -12.59 -26.55 36.01
N ASP A 66 -11.78 -26.18 37.00
CA ASP A 66 -10.39 -25.71 36.95
C ASP A 66 -9.89 -25.06 35.64
N ALA A 67 -10.19 -23.77 35.47
CA ALA A 67 -9.32 -22.87 34.74
C ALA A 67 -8.19 -22.39 35.67
N GLN A 68 -6.99 -22.96 35.53
CA GLN A 68 -5.79 -22.36 36.11
C GLN A 68 -5.46 -21.04 35.35
N PRO A 69 -5.07 -19.95 36.05
CA PRO A 69 -5.11 -18.62 35.46
C PRO A 69 -3.79 -18.27 34.75
N ALA A 70 -3.85 -18.12 33.42
CA ALA A 70 -2.78 -17.53 32.62
C ALA A 70 -2.35 -16.13 33.13
N ALA A 71 -3.27 -15.39 33.76
CA ALA A 71 -3.04 -14.06 34.31
C ALA A 71 -2.07 -14.01 35.51
N LYS A 72 -1.82 -15.12 36.24
CA LYS A 72 -0.85 -15.14 37.35
C LYS A 72 0.59 -15.45 36.91
N ALA A 73 0.80 -15.93 35.69
CA ALA A 73 2.14 -16.13 35.13
C ALA A 73 2.75 -14.83 34.58
N GLU A 74 1.95 -13.78 34.41
CA GLU A 74 2.34 -12.53 33.75
C GLU A 74 3.19 -11.60 34.62
N SER A 75 3.05 -11.61 35.94
CA SER A 75 3.83 -10.71 36.82
C SER A 75 5.26 -11.16 37.09
N ASP A 76 5.57 -12.45 36.94
CA ASP A 76 6.91 -13.01 37.18
C ASP A 76 7.75 -13.14 35.88
N ALA A 77 7.12 -13.13 34.71
CA ALA A 77 7.80 -13.29 33.41
C ALA A 77 8.57 -12.03 32.96
N ASP A 78 8.13 -10.83 33.37
CA ASP A 78 8.84 -9.56 33.09
C ASP A 78 10.23 -9.49 33.76
N ARG A 79 10.52 -10.39 34.72
CA ARG A 79 11.82 -10.50 35.41
C ARG A 79 12.81 -11.49 34.77
N LYS A 80 12.45 -12.21 33.71
CA LYS A 80 13.25 -13.33 33.14
C LYS A 80 13.47 -13.27 31.62
N LEU A 81 13.63 -12.08 31.03
CA LEU A 81 14.20 -12.02 29.68
C LEU A 81 15.72 -12.28 29.79
N PRO A 82 16.28 -13.34 29.15
CA PRO A 82 17.70 -13.67 29.28
C PRO A 82 18.63 -12.60 28.68
N LYS A 83 18.10 -11.71 27.83
CA LYS A 83 18.77 -10.57 27.20
C LYS A 83 17.81 -9.38 27.08
N PRO A 84 18.31 -8.13 26.98
CA PRO A 84 17.49 -6.98 26.64
C PRO A 84 16.67 -7.21 25.36
N LEU A 85 15.43 -6.71 25.33
CA LEU A 85 14.51 -6.92 24.21
C LEU A 85 15.14 -6.50 22.87
N ASP A 86 15.85 -5.38 22.82
CA ASP A 86 16.49 -4.88 21.61
C ASP A 86 17.58 -5.82 21.06
N ASP A 87 18.30 -6.52 21.93
CA ASP A 87 19.31 -7.50 21.52
C ASP A 87 18.67 -8.75 20.90
N ILE A 88 17.50 -9.16 21.42
CA ILE A 88 16.70 -10.25 20.85
C ILE A 88 16.19 -9.84 19.47
N LEU A 89 15.72 -8.60 19.31
CA LEU A 89 15.27 -8.09 18.02
C LEU A 89 16.41 -8.05 17.00
N ILE A 90 17.59 -7.56 17.39
CA ILE A 90 18.76 -7.52 16.51
C ILE A 90 19.19 -8.95 16.13
N ALA A 91 19.17 -9.89 17.08
CA ALA A 91 19.49 -11.29 16.82
C ALA A 91 18.52 -11.92 15.81
N LEU A 92 17.20 -11.77 16.03
CA LEU A 92 16.16 -12.27 15.11
C LEU A 92 16.28 -11.65 13.72
N ILE A 93 16.54 -10.34 13.63
CA ILE A 93 16.71 -9.65 12.35
C ILE A 93 17.95 -10.17 11.59
N ARG A 94 19.01 -10.54 12.31
CA ARG A 94 20.26 -11.05 11.71
C ARG A 94 20.25 -12.55 11.45
N GLN A 95 19.32 -13.30 12.04
CA GLN A 95 19.27 -14.75 11.95
C GLN A 95 19.03 -15.20 10.52
N ARG A 96 19.99 -15.87 9.88
CA ARG A 96 19.93 -16.26 8.46
C ARG A 96 19.15 -17.54 8.21
N ASP A 97 19.08 -18.40 9.22
CA ASP A 97 18.41 -19.69 9.18
C ASP A 97 16.91 -19.50 9.47
N PRO A 98 16.01 -19.89 8.55
CA PRO A 98 14.57 -19.69 8.72
C PRO A 98 13.97 -20.52 9.86
N ASP A 99 14.47 -21.73 10.12
CA ASP A 99 13.94 -22.60 11.18
C ASP A 99 14.35 -22.11 12.58
N LYS A 100 15.58 -21.59 12.68
CA LYS A 100 16.02 -20.91 13.91
C LYS A 100 15.27 -19.61 14.14
N LEU A 101 15.00 -18.85 13.08
CA LEU A 101 14.19 -17.64 13.17
C LEU A 101 12.81 -17.94 13.76
N VAL A 102 12.13 -18.98 13.27
CA VAL A 102 10.80 -19.39 13.76
C VAL A 102 10.88 -19.83 15.22
N SER A 103 11.80 -20.73 15.57
CA SER A 103 11.90 -21.25 16.94
C SER A 103 12.28 -20.18 17.96
N GLU A 104 13.25 -19.30 17.67
CA GLU A 104 13.62 -18.18 18.53
C GLU A 104 12.47 -17.16 18.66
N PHE A 105 11.74 -16.89 17.58
CA PHE A 105 10.59 -15.99 17.61
C PHE A 105 9.48 -16.55 18.51
N VAL A 106 9.10 -17.81 18.30
CA VAL A 106 8.04 -18.47 19.08
C VAL A 106 8.42 -18.50 20.56
N GLN A 107 9.68 -18.84 20.88
CA GLN A 107 10.17 -18.80 22.27
C GLN A 107 10.10 -17.39 22.87
N ALA A 108 10.56 -16.36 22.15
CA ALA A 108 10.53 -14.98 22.66
C ALA A 108 9.10 -14.45 22.83
N SER A 109 8.21 -14.78 21.88
CA SER A 109 6.82 -14.33 21.87
C SER A 109 5.95 -14.99 22.93
N THR A 110 6.22 -16.24 23.30
CA THR A 110 5.48 -16.93 24.37
C THR A 110 5.84 -16.39 25.75
N VAL A 111 7.11 -16.04 25.96
CA VAL A 111 7.63 -15.58 27.27
C VAL A 111 7.30 -14.12 27.58
N SER A 112 7.16 -13.24 26.58
CA SER A 112 7.04 -11.79 26.84
C SER A 112 5.87 -11.12 26.12
N SER A 113 4.96 -10.52 26.89
CA SER A 113 3.89 -9.65 26.36
C SER A 113 4.46 -8.42 25.63
N ARG A 114 5.51 -7.80 26.20
CA ARG A 114 6.23 -6.67 25.58
C ARG A 114 6.79 -7.00 24.21
N PHE A 115 7.17 -8.26 23.96
CA PHE A 115 7.57 -8.71 22.63
C PHE A 115 6.36 -8.77 21.68
N ARG A 116 5.24 -9.36 22.13
CA ARG A 116 4.00 -9.49 21.34
C ARG A 116 3.42 -8.14 20.89
N GLU A 117 3.57 -7.11 21.70
CA GLU A 117 3.09 -5.76 21.36
C GLU A 117 3.88 -5.10 20.20
N ARG A 118 5.10 -5.56 19.91
CA ARG A 118 5.98 -4.92 18.91
C ARG A 118 5.64 -5.33 17.48
N HIS A 119 4.75 -4.57 16.85
CA HIS A 119 4.32 -4.74 15.44
C HIS A 119 5.48 -5.03 14.46
N ARG A 120 6.54 -4.22 14.51
CA ARG A 120 7.65 -4.27 13.53
C ARG A 120 8.35 -5.63 13.50
N VAL A 121 8.33 -6.36 14.61
CA VAL A 121 9.03 -7.64 14.75
C VAL A 121 8.32 -8.72 13.94
N TYR A 122 6.99 -8.74 14.01
CA TYR A 122 6.16 -9.60 13.17
C TYR A 122 6.32 -9.29 11.69
N GLU A 123 6.26 -8.00 11.30
CA GLU A 123 6.42 -7.61 9.89
C GLU A 123 7.76 -8.04 9.31
N VAL A 124 8.85 -7.85 10.06
CA VAL A 124 10.18 -8.27 9.60
C VAL A 124 10.29 -9.79 9.53
N ALA A 125 9.80 -10.52 10.54
CA ALA A 125 9.85 -11.98 10.54
C ALA A 125 9.05 -12.57 9.37
N VAL A 126 7.79 -12.14 9.20
CA VAL A 126 6.91 -12.60 8.13
C VAL A 126 7.46 -12.22 6.76
N SER A 127 7.88 -10.96 6.54
CA SER A 127 8.47 -10.54 5.26
C SER A 127 9.70 -11.38 4.86
N ARG A 128 10.54 -11.74 5.83
CA ARG A 128 11.71 -12.59 5.60
C ARG A 128 11.31 -14.02 5.27
N LEU A 129 10.39 -14.61 6.03
CA LEU A 129 9.91 -15.97 5.75
C LEU A 129 9.18 -16.06 4.41
N THR A 130 8.43 -15.02 4.01
CA THR A 130 7.86 -14.91 2.67
C THR A 130 8.97 -14.89 1.61
N SER A 131 10.05 -14.14 1.83
CA SER A 131 11.21 -14.14 0.89
C SER A 131 11.93 -15.49 0.81
N PHE A 132 11.86 -16.30 1.86
CA PHE A 132 12.36 -17.67 1.88
C PHE A 132 11.37 -18.70 1.34
N GLY A 133 10.12 -18.30 1.03
CA GLY A 133 9.05 -19.22 0.63
C GLY A 133 8.56 -20.15 1.74
N ARG A 134 8.83 -19.82 3.02
CA ARG A 134 8.52 -20.66 4.19
C ARG A 134 7.18 -20.28 4.81
N GLN A 135 6.09 -20.66 4.15
CA GLN A 135 4.71 -20.42 4.64
C GLN A 135 4.42 -21.19 5.94
N ASP A 136 4.98 -22.39 6.08
CA ASP A 136 4.94 -23.22 7.29
C ASP A 136 5.51 -22.50 8.53
N GLY A 137 6.61 -21.77 8.34
CA GLY A 137 7.20 -20.96 9.41
C GLY A 137 6.33 -19.77 9.82
N ILE A 138 5.65 -19.15 8.85
CA ILE A 138 4.72 -18.04 9.09
C ILE A 138 3.51 -18.54 9.87
N GLU A 139 2.95 -19.67 9.45
CA GLU A 139 1.87 -20.36 10.15
C GLU A 139 2.27 -20.67 11.59
N ALA A 140 3.42 -21.31 11.81
CA ALA A 140 3.89 -21.64 13.15
C ALA A 140 4.04 -20.41 14.07
N ILE A 141 4.54 -19.29 13.54
CA ILE A 141 4.67 -18.04 14.30
C ILE A 141 3.29 -17.52 14.71
N ILE A 142 2.34 -17.45 13.78
CA ILE A 142 1.02 -16.84 14.01
C ILE A 142 0.12 -17.77 14.84
N GLU A 143 0.12 -19.08 14.58
CA GLU A 143 -0.60 -20.08 15.39
C GLU A 143 -0.17 -20.03 16.86
N ALA A 144 1.14 -19.87 17.12
CA ALA A 144 1.66 -19.71 18.49
C ALA A 144 1.12 -18.45 19.20
N GLN A 145 0.54 -17.49 18.47
CA GLN A 145 -0.05 -16.28 19.05
C GLN A 145 -1.55 -16.40 19.35
N LYS A 146 -2.25 -17.36 18.73
CA LYS A 146 -3.71 -17.49 18.87
C LYS A 146 -4.19 -17.62 20.32
N PRO A 147 -3.49 -18.33 21.24
CA PRO A 147 -3.91 -18.41 22.64
C PRO A 147 -4.01 -17.05 23.35
N PHE A 148 -3.34 -16.01 22.83
CA PHE A 148 -3.37 -14.66 23.41
C PHE A 148 -4.49 -13.78 22.82
N LEU A 149 -5.27 -14.28 21.84
CA LEU A 149 -6.34 -13.50 21.21
C LEU A 149 -7.45 -13.11 22.19
N GLU A 150 -7.70 -13.90 23.23
CA GLU A 150 -8.72 -13.58 24.25
C GLU A 150 -8.31 -12.43 25.17
N THR A 151 -7.01 -12.32 25.48
CA THR A 151 -6.48 -11.34 26.43
C THR A 151 -5.90 -10.09 25.78
N SER A 152 -5.73 -10.10 24.45
CA SER A 152 -5.11 -9.01 23.70
C SER A 152 -6.12 -8.00 23.18
N ASP A 153 -5.61 -6.86 22.68
CA ASP A 153 -6.45 -5.87 22.02
C ASP A 153 -6.90 -6.30 20.61
N GLU A 154 -7.92 -5.62 20.11
CA GLU A 154 -8.44 -5.82 18.75
C GLU A 154 -7.39 -5.52 17.66
N GLY A 155 -6.44 -4.64 17.96
CA GLY A 155 -5.32 -4.29 17.08
C GLY A 155 -4.37 -5.45 16.84
N PHE A 156 -4.14 -6.29 17.86
CA PHE A 156 -3.35 -7.51 17.79
C PHE A 156 -4.03 -8.54 16.90
N ALA A 157 -5.33 -8.80 17.10
CA ALA A 157 -6.12 -9.68 16.24
C ALA A 157 -6.08 -9.23 14.76
N THR A 158 -6.30 -7.93 14.53
CA THR A 158 -6.23 -7.31 13.20
C THR A 158 -4.85 -7.47 12.57
N ARG A 159 -3.78 -7.35 13.37
CA ARG A 159 -2.40 -7.54 12.90
C ARG A 159 -2.17 -8.97 12.41
N LEU A 160 -2.59 -9.99 13.16
CA LEU A 160 -2.39 -11.39 12.77
C LEU A 160 -3.06 -11.71 11.42
N ILE A 161 -4.30 -11.25 11.22
CA ILE A 161 -5.02 -11.42 9.95
C ILE A 161 -4.27 -10.74 8.79
N ARG A 162 -3.77 -9.51 8.99
CA ARG A 162 -3.00 -8.78 7.96
C ARG A 162 -1.66 -9.43 7.64
N LEU A 163 -1.02 -10.10 8.59
CA LEU A 163 0.24 -10.81 8.35
C LEU A 163 0.01 -12.02 7.43
N TYR A 164 -1.07 -12.77 7.62
CA TYR A 164 -1.46 -13.84 6.68
C TYR A 164 -1.79 -13.28 5.29
N GLY A 165 -2.48 -12.14 5.20
CA GLY A 165 -2.73 -11.45 3.93
C GLY A 165 -1.44 -11.15 3.16
N ARG A 166 -0.47 -10.50 3.82
CA ARG A 166 0.85 -10.21 3.22
C ARG A 166 1.66 -11.45 2.86
N ALA A 167 1.45 -12.55 3.56
CA ALA A 167 2.05 -13.84 3.26
C ALA A 167 1.35 -14.59 2.11
N SER A 168 0.32 -14.00 1.49
CA SER A 168 -0.53 -14.64 0.48
C SER A 168 -1.19 -15.94 0.99
N MET A 169 -1.64 -15.93 2.25
CA MET A 169 -2.29 -17.07 2.93
C MET A 169 -3.74 -16.72 3.36
N PRO A 170 -4.65 -16.42 2.42
CA PRO A 170 -6.00 -15.93 2.73
C PRO A 170 -6.85 -16.93 3.54
N SER A 171 -6.71 -18.23 3.32
CA SER A 171 -7.46 -19.26 4.05
C SER A 171 -7.13 -19.28 5.55
N HIS A 172 -5.86 -19.01 5.91
CA HIS A 172 -5.42 -18.93 7.30
C HIS A 172 -5.91 -17.63 7.95
N ALA A 173 -5.92 -16.53 7.19
CA ALA A 173 -6.53 -15.27 7.62
C ALA A 173 -8.02 -15.46 7.95
N ALA A 174 -8.74 -16.21 7.10
CA ALA A 174 -10.15 -16.54 7.30
C ALA A 174 -10.40 -17.41 8.52
N ALA A 175 -9.63 -18.50 8.69
CA ALA A 175 -9.71 -19.37 9.86
C ALA A 175 -9.49 -18.57 11.15
N THR A 176 -8.45 -17.72 11.17
CA THR A 176 -8.15 -16.84 12.30
C THR A 176 -9.32 -15.91 12.60
N PHE A 177 -9.97 -15.32 11.59
CA PHE A 177 -11.15 -14.47 11.78
C PHE A 177 -12.34 -15.23 12.39
N HIS A 178 -12.60 -16.46 11.92
CA HIS A 178 -13.69 -17.28 12.44
C HIS A 178 -13.48 -17.70 13.90
N GLU A 179 -12.23 -17.98 14.27
CA GLU A 179 -11.78 -18.31 15.63
C GLU A 179 -11.73 -17.09 16.58
N LEU A 180 -11.87 -15.86 16.06
CA LEU A 180 -11.83 -14.68 16.93
C LEU A 180 -12.91 -14.71 18.01
N PRO A 181 -12.57 -14.30 19.24
CA PRO A 181 -13.56 -14.00 20.27
C PRO A 181 -14.59 -12.99 19.76
N ALA A 182 -15.85 -13.11 20.21
CA ALA A 182 -16.95 -12.26 19.74
C ALA A 182 -16.65 -10.75 19.92
N GLN A 183 -15.93 -10.37 20.98
CA GLN A 183 -15.51 -9.00 21.25
C GLN A 183 -14.54 -8.41 20.20
N HIS A 184 -13.84 -9.25 19.43
CA HIS A 184 -12.90 -8.84 18.40
C HIS A 184 -13.47 -9.00 16.97
N LYS A 185 -14.69 -9.53 16.82
CA LYS A 185 -15.40 -9.60 15.54
C LYS A 185 -16.05 -8.25 15.24
N SER A 186 -15.33 -7.42 14.52
CA SER A 186 -15.67 -6.02 14.25
C SER A 186 -15.47 -5.67 12.78
N THR A 187 -15.87 -4.45 12.40
CA THR A 187 -15.55 -3.89 11.08
C THR A 187 -14.03 -3.81 10.83
N MET A 188 -13.19 -3.65 11.85
CA MET A 188 -11.72 -3.56 11.66
C MET A 188 -11.11 -4.91 11.30
N THR A 189 -11.43 -5.98 12.04
CA THR A 189 -10.94 -7.34 11.76
C THR A 189 -11.56 -7.90 10.47
N PHE A 190 -12.82 -7.55 10.18
CA PHE A 190 -13.46 -7.80 8.89
C PHE A 190 -12.71 -7.15 7.74
N ASN A 191 -12.34 -5.86 7.86
CA ASN A 191 -11.57 -5.15 6.84
C ASN A 191 -10.16 -5.73 6.64
N ALA A 192 -9.53 -6.25 7.70
CA ALA A 192 -8.27 -6.96 7.58
C ALA A 192 -8.41 -8.25 6.77
N LEU A 193 -9.50 -9.00 6.97
CA LEU A 193 -9.79 -10.22 6.22
C LEU A 193 -10.07 -9.90 4.74
N LEU A 194 -10.92 -8.90 4.47
CA LEU A 194 -11.18 -8.45 3.09
C LEU A 194 -9.89 -8.01 2.38
N ALA A 195 -9.02 -7.29 3.08
CA ALA A 195 -7.73 -6.88 2.53
C ALA A 195 -6.84 -8.10 2.22
N ALA A 196 -6.83 -9.13 3.07
CA ALA A 196 -6.09 -10.37 2.82
C ALA A 196 -6.58 -11.09 1.56
N TYR A 197 -7.90 -11.19 1.34
CA TYR A 197 -8.45 -11.74 0.10
C TYR A 197 -8.11 -10.88 -1.13
N ALA A 198 -8.13 -9.55 -0.98
CA ALA A 198 -7.80 -8.62 -2.05
C ALA A 198 -6.33 -8.77 -2.49
N GLU A 199 -5.42 -8.87 -1.52
CA GLU A 199 -3.98 -9.08 -1.75
C GLU A 199 -3.68 -10.42 -2.41
N ALA A 200 -4.41 -11.49 -2.04
CA ALA A 200 -4.33 -12.79 -2.71
C ALA A 200 -4.95 -12.79 -4.11
N GLY A 201 -5.80 -11.81 -4.43
CA GLY A 201 -6.47 -11.69 -5.72
C GLY A 201 -7.66 -12.63 -5.90
N ASP A 202 -8.18 -13.23 -4.82
CA ASP A 202 -9.36 -14.11 -4.78
C ASP A 202 -10.64 -13.29 -4.69
N LEU A 203 -11.04 -12.68 -5.81
CA LEU A 203 -12.19 -11.78 -5.88
C LEU A 203 -13.53 -12.48 -5.55
N ASP A 204 -13.67 -13.75 -5.91
CA ASP A 204 -14.89 -14.54 -5.64
C ASP A 204 -15.09 -14.75 -4.13
N VAL A 205 -14.01 -15.09 -3.41
CA VAL A 205 -14.06 -15.28 -1.96
C VAL A 205 -14.23 -13.95 -1.25
N LEU A 206 -13.57 -12.90 -1.73
CA LEU A 206 -13.72 -11.55 -1.21
C LEU A 206 -15.18 -11.07 -1.29
N THR A 207 -15.81 -11.25 -2.45
CA THR A 207 -17.20 -10.82 -2.71
C THR A 207 -18.19 -11.60 -1.85
N ALA A 208 -18.01 -12.93 -1.73
CA ALA A 208 -18.83 -13.75 -0.82
C ALA A 208 -18.66 -13.32 0.64
N ALA A 209 -17.42 -13.16 1.11
CA ALA A 209 -17.13 -12.72 2.49
C ALA A 209 -17.73 -11.34 2.80
N PHE A 210 -17.74 -10.43 1.83
CA PHE A 210 -18.34 -9.10 1.96
C PHE A 210 -19.85 -9.17 2.26
N GLN A 211 -20.55 -10.19 1.76
CA GLN A 211 -21.98 -10.39 1.97
C GLN A 211 -22.27 -11.26 3.20
N ASP A 212 -21.60 -12.40 3.30
CA ASP A 212 -21.94 -13.46 4.26
C ASP A 212 -21.56 -13.10 5.70
N ILE A 213 -20.44 -12.38 5.89
CA ILE A 213 -19.98 -12.03 7.24
C ILE A 213 -20.92 -11.03 7.92
N PRO A 214 -21.30 -9.90 7.31
CA PRO A 214 -22.31 -9.00 7.90
C PRO A 214 -23.68 -9.67 8.09
N ALA A 215 -24.07 -10.59 7.20
CA ALA A 215 -25.33 -11.32 7.32
C ALA A 215 -25.34 -12.28 8.53
N THR A 216 -24.21 -12.90 8.84
CA THR A 216 -24.06 -13.83 9.98
C THR A 216 -23.71 -13.13 11.29
N HIS A 217 -23.10 -11.94 11.23
CA HIS A 217 -22.67 -11.15 12.39
C HIS A 217 -23.21 -9.72 12.28
N PRO A 218 -24.45 -9.44 12.74
CA PRO A 218 -25.08 -8.13 12.61
C PRO A 218 -24.34 -6.96 13.27
N SER A 219 -23.39 -7.24 14.16
CA SER A 219 -22.51 -6.23 14.77
C SER A 219 -21.46 -5.67 13.79
N ILE A 220 -21.20 -6.38 12.69
CA ILE A 220 -20.24 -5.97 11.67
C ILE A 220 -20.97 -5.19 10.59
N VAL A 221 -20.81 -3.87 10.62
CA VAL A 221 -21.37 -2.98 9.60
C VAL A 221 -20.24 -2.57 8.64
N PRO A 222 -20.34 -2.91 7.33
CA PRO A 222 -19.39 -2.45 6.34
C PRO A 222 -19.28 -0.91 6.31
N SER A 223 -18.06 -0.40 6.39
CA SER A 223 -17.79 1.04 6.34
C SER A 223 -17.30 1.47 4.96
N VAL A 224 -17.14 2.78 4.73
CA VAL A 224 -16.53 3.33 3.51
C VAL A 224 -15.20 2.63 3.19
N TYR A 225 -14.40 2.31 4.21
CA TYR A 225 -13.15 1.58 4.02
C TYR A 225 -13.36 0.15 3.50
N SER A 226 -14.38 -0.57 3.97
CA SER A 226 -14.75 -1.91 3.49
C SER A 226 -15.05 -1.88 1.99
N TYR A 227 -15.88 -0.93 1.56
CA TYR A 227 -16.22 -0.76 0.14
C TYR A 227 -15.01 -0.35 -0.70
N ASN A 228 -14.16 0.53 -0.18
CA ASN A 228 -12.93 0.94 -0.88
C ASN A 228 -11.93 -0.23 -1.07
N ILE A 229 -11.92 -1.25 -0.20
CA ILE A 229 -11.16 -2.48 -0.43
C ILE A 229 -11.72 -3.24 -1.63
N LEU A 230 -13.05 -3.43 -1.69
CA LEU A 230 -13.73 -4.13 -2.79
C LEU A 230 -13.51 -3.39 -4.13
N ILE A 231 -13.72 -2.07 -4.16
CA ILE A 231 -13.48 -1.23 -5.34
C ILE A 231 -12.03 -1.35 -5.82
N ARG A 232 -11.07 -1.30 -4.90
CA ARG A 232 -9.64 -1.46 -5.25
C ARG A 232 -9.36 -2.84 -5.86
N ALA A 233 -9.88 -3.90 -5.26
CA ALA A 233 -9.69 -5.26 -5.76
C ALA A 233 -10.29 -5.45 -7.17
N LEU A 234 -11.48 -4.88 -7.42
CA LEU A 234 -12.14 -4.89 -8.73
C LEU A 234 -11.33 -4.10 -9.77
N CYS A 235 -10.85 -2.91 -9.40
CA CYS A 235 -9.98 -2.10 -10.25
C CYS A 235 -8.71 -2.86 -10.64
N GLN A 236 -8.07 -3.57 -9.70
CA GLN A 236 -6.86 -4.37 -9.96
C GLN A 236 -7.09 -5.55 -10.91
N LYS A 237 -8.32 -6.06 -10.99
CA LYS A 237 -8.72 -7.11 -11.93
C LYS A 237 -9.29 -6.55 -13.24
N SER A 238 -9.22 -5.23 -13.43
CA SER A 238 -9.76 -4.50 -14.58
C SER A 238 -11.28 -4.65 -14.76
N ASP A 239 -12.02 -4.99 -13.70
CA ASP A 239 -13.50 -5.02 -13.72
C ASP A 239 -14.04 -3.66 -13.27
N LEU A 240 -13.87 -2.67 -14.15
CA LEU A 240 -14.16 -1.27 -13.88
C LEU A 240 -15.67 -0.99 -13.78
N SER A 241 -16.50 -1.75 -14.52
CA SER A 241 -17.96 -1.67 -14.43
C SER A 241 -18.44 -2.10 -13.04
N ALA A 242 -18.01 -3.27 -12.56
CA ALA A 242 -18.38 -3.73 -11.23
C ALA A 242 -17.86 -2.78 -10.14
N ALA A 243 -16.70 -2.15 -10.34
CA ALA A 243 -16.19 -1.14 -9.39
C ALA A 243 -17.11 0.08 -9.28
N LEU A 244 -17.73 0.53 -10.38
CA LEU A 244 -18.74 1.59 -10.36
C LEU A 244 -20.05 1.14 -9.71
N ASP A 245 -20.48 -0.10 -9.98
CA ASP A 245 -21.70 -0.65 -9.36
C ASP A 245 -21.59 -0.71 -7.83
N VAL A 246 -20.38 -0.89 -7.29
CA VAL A 246 -20.15 -0.82 -5.84
C VAL A 246 -20.44 0.58 -5.27
N VAL A 247 -20.24 1.67 -6.03
CA VAL A 247 -20.62 3.02 -5.58
C VAL A 247 -22.14 3.14 -5.42
N LEU A 248 -22.90 2.58 -6.36
CA LEU A 248 -24.37 2.53 -6.26
C LEU A 248 -24.81 1.67 -5.07
N LEU A 249 -24.09 0.58 -4.79
CA LEU A 249 -24.33 -0.26 -3.62
C LEU A 249 -24.07 0.48 -2.31
N MET A 250 -23.01 1.30 -2.24
CA MET A 250 -22.74 2.15 -1.07
C MET A 250 -23.94 3.07 -0.79
N GLU A 251 -24.45 3.75 -1.82
CA GLU A 251 -25.61 4.66 -1.72
C GLU A 251 -26.87 3.92 -1.25
N LYS A 252 -27.14 2.72 -1.80
CA LYS A 252 -28.26 1.86 -1.38
C LYS A 252 -28.17 1.47 0.10
N HIS A 253 -26.97 1.25 0.61
CA HIS A 253 -26.73 0.94 2.02
C HIS A 253 -26.54 2.18 2.91
N GLY A 254 -26.82 3.39 2.39
CA GLY A 254 -26.71 4.64 3.15
C GLY A 254 -25.26 5.05 3.48
N VAL A 255 -24.28 4.48 2.78
CA VAL A 255 -22.86 4.82 2.92
C VAL A 255 -22.48 5.79 1.80
N SER A 256 -22.04 7.00 2.16
CA SER A 256 -21.62 7.99 1.17
C SER A 256 -20.19 7.71 0.69
N ALA A 257 -20.00 7.62 -0.63
CA ALA A 257 -18.67 7.57 -1.23
C ALA A 257 -17.89 8.87 -0.92
N ASP A 258 -16.60 8.73 -0.59
CA ASP A 258 -15.74 9.85 -0.23
C ASP A 258 -14.66 10.11 -1.29
N ILE A 259 -13.82 11.11 -1.04
CA ILE A 259 -12.69 11.43 -1.93
C ILE A 259 -11.72 10.26 -2.11
N ILE A 260 -11.62 9.35 -1.12
CA ILE A 260 -10.76 8.15 -1.20
C ILE A 260 -11.39 7.12 -2.15
N THR A 261 -12.72 6.98 -2.15
CA THR A 261 -13.47 6.15 -3.09
C THR A 261 -13.21 6.59 -4.53
N PHE A 262 -13.42 7.87 -4.85
CA PHE A 262 -13.22 8.39 -6.21
C PHE A 262 -11.74 8.40 -6.61
N ASN A 263 -10.82 8.67 -5.69
CA ASN A 263 -9.38 8.49 -5.94
C ASN A 263 -9.03 7.05 -6.32
N THR A 264 -9.63 6.07 -5.65
CA THR A 264 -9.39 4.65 -5.93
C THR A 264 -9.92 4.28 -7.31
N LEU A 265 -11.11 4.74 -7.68
CA LEU A 265 -11.69 4.56 -9.01
C LEU A 265 -10.85 5.23 -10.08
N LEU A 266 -10.55 6.54 -9.96
CA LEU A 266 -9.74 7.28 -10.93
C LEU A 266 -8.40 6.59 -11.17
N ASN A 267 -7.73 6.13 -10.11
CA ASN A 267 -6.48 5.37 -10.25
C ASN A 267 -6.69 4.01 -10.93
N GLY A 268 -7.80 3.32 -10.67
CA GLY A 268 -8.16 2.09 -11.37
C GLY A 268 -8.37 2.30 -12.86
N PHE A 269 -9.23 3.26 -13.23
CA PHE A 269 -9.54 3.59 -14.62
C PHE A 269 -8.32 4.11 -15.39
N CYS A 270 -7.52 5.02 -14.81
CA CYS A 270 -6.33 5.57 -15.48
C CYS A 270 -5.18 4.56 -15.63
N ASN A 271 -5.15 3.47 -14.85
CA ASN A 271 -4.12 2.43 -14.97
C ASN A 271 -4.55 1.26 -15.87
N ASN A 272 -5.84 0.95 -15.92
CA ASN A 272 -6.36 -0.31 -16.46
C ASN A 272 -7.44 -0.15 -17.54
N GLY A 273 -7.87 1.07 -17.86
CA GLY A 273 -8.92 1.36 -18.83
C GLY A 273 -8.66 2.61 -19.67
N PRO A 274 -9.57 2.95 -20.60
CA PRO A 274 -9.48 4.17 -21.38
C PRO A 274 -9.70 5.41 -20.50
N THR A 275 -8.88 6.44 -20.69
CA THR A 275 -8.92 7.69 -19.91
C THR A 275 -10.25 8.42 -20.05
N ASP A 276 -10.98 8.22 -21.15
CA ASP A 276 -12.30 8.81 -21.36
C ASP A 276 -13.34 8.34 -20.33
N GLU A 277 -13.27 7.08 -19.88
CA GLU A 277 -14.13 6.58 -18.80
C GLU A 277 -13.72 7.17 -17.44
N ALA A 278 -12.45 7.50 -17.23
CA ALA A 278 -12.01 8.20 -16.02
C ALA A 278 -12.62 9.61 -15.90
N GLU A 279 -12.98 10.25 -17.02
CA GLU A 279 -13.69 11.54 -17.00
C GLU A 279 -15.10 11.40 -16.43
N THR A 280 -15.77 10.26 -16.68
CA THR A 280 -17.10 10.01 -16.08
C THR A 280 -17.01 9.92 -14.55
N VAL A 281 -15.97 9.27 -14.03
CA VAL A 281 -15.69 9.20 -12.58
C VAL A 281 -15.38 10.59 -12.03
N TRP A 282 -14.66 11.41 -12.79
CA TRP A 282 -14.32 12.78 -12.41
C TRP A 282 -15.57 13.67 -12.29
N GLU A 283 -16.49 13.58 -13.24
CA GLU A 283 -17.75 14.33 -13.20
C GLU A 283 -18.68 13.82 -12.08
N MET A 284 -18.78 12.49 -11.88
CA MET A 284 -19.54 11.91 -10.76
C MET A 284 -19.07 12.43 -9.39
N MET A 285 -17.77 12.65 -9.23
CA MET A 285 -17.19 13.21 -8.01
C MET A 285 -17.60 14.68 -7.83
N LYS A 286 -17.54 15.49 -8.90
CA LYS A 286 -17.98 16.90 -8.86
C LYS A 286 -19.48 17.05 -8.60
N GLU A 287 -20.32 16.21 -9.21
CA GLU A 287 -21.78 16.21 -8.98
C GLU A 287 -22.13 15.97 -7.49
N ARG A 288 -21.26 15.25 -6.78
CA ARG A 288 -21.36 15.01 -5.34
C ARG A 288 -20.72 16.12 -4.49
N ASN A 289 -20.31 17.23 -5.11
CA ASN A 289 -19.62 18.36 -4.49
C ASN A 289 -18.33 17.95 -3.75
N LEU A 290 -17.63 16.92 -4.24
CA LEU A 290 -16.33 16.52 -3.73
C LEU A 290 -15.24 17.24 -4.51
N GLU A 291 -14.41 18.02 -3.82
CA GLU A 291 -13.30 18.73 -4.43
C GLU A 291 -12.16 17.75 -4.76
N PRO A 292 -11.69 17.69 -6.04
CA PRO A 292 -10.54 16.86 -6.40
C PRO A 292 -9.28 17.28 -5.62
N ASP A 293 -8.62 16.33 -4.97
CA ASP A 293 -7.32 16.54 -4.35
C ASP A 293 -6.17 16.31 -5.33
N ALA A 294 -4.92 16.58 -4.90
CA ALA A 294 -3.75 16.37 -5.76
C ALA A 294 -3.63 14.92 -6.27
N LYS A 295 -4.15 13.93 -5.54
CA LYS A 295 -4.12 12.52 -5.99
C LYS A 295 -5.07 12.27 -7.15
N CYS A 296 -6.24 12.91 -7.17
CA CYS A 296 -7.16 12.85 -8.29
C CYS A 296 -6.48 13.36 -9.57
N TYR A 297 -5.84 14.53 -9.48
CA TYR A 297 -5.09 15.10 -10.61
C TYR A 297 -3.91 14.23 -11.03
N ASN A 298 -3.15 13.68 -10.08
CA ASN A 298 -2.03 12.78 -10.37
C ASN A 298 -2.48 11.50 -11.09
N ALA A 299 -3.66 10.94 -10.76
CA ALA A 299 -4.22 9.82 -11.49
C ALA A 299 -4.54 10.19 -12.94
N LYS A 300 -5.19 11.34 -13.15
CA LYS A 300 -5.52 11.87 -14.49
C LYS A 300 -4.26 12.14 -15.33
N LEU A 301 -3.24 12.77 -14.74
CA LEU A 301 -1.94 12.98 -15.38
C LEU A 301 -1.31 11.67 -15.82
N ARG A 302 -1.32 10.65 -14.95
CA ARG A 302 -0.77 9.33 -15.28
C ARG A 302 -1.49 8.66 -16.43
N GLY A 303 -2.83 8.69 -16.45
CA GLY A 303 -3.64 8.12 -17.55
C GLY A 303 -3.32 8.76 -18.89
N LEU A 304 -3.37 10.10 -18.95
CA LEU A 304 -3.05 10.85 -20.18
C LEU A 304 -1.62 10.58 -20.67
N VAL A 305 -0.65 10.53 -19.76
CA VAL A 305 0.75 10.19 -20.09
C VAL A 305 0.89 8.74 -20.59
N ALA A 306 0.11 7.80 -20.04
CA ALA A 306 0.11 6.41 -20.50
C ALA A 306 -0.44 6.27 -21.93
N GLU A 307 -1.43 7.09 -22.31
CA GLU A 307 -1.98 7.17 -23.67
C GLU A 307 -1.12 7.98 -24.65
N GLY A 308 -0.05 8.64 -24.18
CA GLY A 308 0.78 9.52 -25.00
C GLY A 308 0.15 10.90 -25.29
N ARG A 309 -0.94 11.25 -24.61
CA ARG A 309 -1.62 12.56 -24.71
C ARG A 309 -0.90 13.62 -23.85
N ILE A 310 0.34 13.91 -24.20
CA ILE A 310 1.24 14.74 -23.37
C ILE A 310 0.75 16.19 -23.26
N ASP A 311 0.19 16.77 -24.32
CA ASP A 311 -0.33 18.14 -24.31
C ASP A 311 -1.54 18.29 -23.37
N ASP A 312 -2.45 17.31 -23.37
CA ASP A 312 -3.57 17.27 -22.43
C ASP A 312 -3.08 17.14 -20.98
N ALA A 313 -2.04 16.33 -20.75
CA ALA A 313 -1.42 16.20 -19.43
C ALA A 313 -0.77 17.51 -18.97
N ALA A 314 -0.12 18.25 -19.88
CA ALA A 314 0.43 19.58 -19.58
C ALA A 314 -0.67 20.58 -19.19
N ALA A 315 -1.79 20.60 -19.93
CA ALA A 315 -2.95 21.44 -19.61
C ALA A 315 -3.57 21.10 -18.24
N VAL A 316 -3.57 19.81 -17.86
CA VAL A 316 -4.03 19.39 -16.53
C VAL A 316 -3.12 19.92 -15.42
N LEU A 317 -1.79 19.90 -15.62
CA LEU A 317 -0.85 20.44 -14.63
C LEU A 317 -0.96 21.96 -14.50
N GLU A 318 -1.11 22.68 -15.62
CA GLU A 318 -1.34 24.13 -15.61
C GLU A 318 -2.63 24.49 -14.83
N ARG A 319 -3.71 23.73 -15.05
CA ARG A 319 -4.94 23.90 -14.30
C ARG A 319 -4.76 23.61 -12.81
N LEU A 320 -3.97 22.59 -12.46
CA LEU A 320 -3.64 22.26 -11.07
C LEU A 320 -2.88 23.40 -10.39
N GLU A 321 -1.95 24.03 -11.09
CA GLU A 321 -1.19 25.20 -10.59
C GLU A 321 -2.06 26.44 -10.41
N LYS A 322 -3.02 26.66 -11.31
CA LYS A 322 -3.84 27.88 -11.34
C LYS A 322 -5.05 27.83 -10.42
N ASP A 323 -5.86 26.78 -10.55
CA ASP A 323 -7.21 26.69 -9.98
C ASP A 323 -7.40 25.46 -9.07
N GLY A 324 -6.34 24.65 -8.88
CA GLY A 324 -6.38 23.40 -8.14
C GLY A 324 -5.65 23.43 -6.79
N PRO A 325 -5.62 22.28 -6.09
CA PRO A 325 -4.74 22.10 -4.94
C PRO A 325 -3.27 22.19 -5.37
N LYS A 326 -2.39 22.58 -4.45
CA LYS A 326 -0.95 22.72 -4.76
C LYS A 326 -0.39 21.44 -5.39
N PRO A 327 0.21 21.50 -6.61
CA PRO A 327 0.88 20.35 -7.21
C PRO A 327 1.96 19.79 -6.28
N ASP A 328 2.12 18.48 -6.28
CA ASP A 328 3.15 17.80 -5.50
C ASP A 328 4.26 17.23 -6.42
N THR A 329 5.31 16.68 -5.82
CA THR A 329 6.40 16.05 -6.57
C THR A 329 5.90 14.95 -7.53
N VAL A 330 4.79 14.28 -7.20
CA VAL A 330 4.22 13.24 -8.07
C VAL A 330 3.62 13.87 -9.32
N SER A 331 2.88 14.98 -9.20
CA SER A 331 2.31 15.71 -10.34
C SER A 331 3.36 16.04 -11.40
N TYR A 332 4.47 16.67 -10.99
CA TYR A 332 5.57 17.00 -11.90
C TYR A 332 6.25 15.74 -12.46
N ASN A 333 6.50 14.73 -11.63
CA ASN A 333 7.19 13.52 -12.06
C ASN A 333 6.42 12.76 -13.14
N GLU A 334 5.08 12.69 -13.07
CA GLU A 334 4.27 12.03 -14.10
C GLU A 334 4.45 12.72 -15.46
N LEU A 335 4.40 14.05 -15.50
CA LEU A 335 4.56 14.80 -16.75
C LEU A 335 6.02 14.84 -17.23
N ILE A 336 7.01 14.92 -16.34
CA ILE A 336 8.45 14.75 -16.67
C ILE A 336 8.63 13.40 -17.38
N ARG A 337 8.06 12.32 -16.83
CA ARG A 337 8.13 10.99 -17.46
C ARG A 337 7.46 10.99 -18.83
N GLY A 338 6.34 11.68 -18.98
CA GLY A 338 5.64 11.84 -20.26
C GLY A 338 6.49 12.53 -21.32
N TYR A 339 7.05 13.70 -21.01
CA TYR A 339 7.94 14.43 -21.92
C TYR A 339 9.16 13.61 -22.32
N LEU A 340 9.79 12.91 -21.37
CA LEU A 340 10.95 12.05 -21.68
C LEU A 340 10.59 10.90 -22.62
N LYS A 341 9.44 10.25 -22.42
CA LYS A 341 8.94 9.21 -23.34
C LYS A 341 8.65 9.75 -24.75
N ALA A 342 8.22 11.01 -24.85
CA ALA A 342 7.99 11.69 -26.12
C ALA A 342 9.27 12.28 -26.75
N GLY A 343 10.44 12.10 -26.13
CA GLY A 343 11.71 12.67 -26.61
C GLY A 343 11.87 14.18 -26.36
N MET A 344 10.97 14.79 -25.60
CA MET A 344 10.92 16.23 -25.29
C MET A 344 11.78 16.56 -24.07
N LEU A 345 13.11 16.39 -24.20
CA LEU A 345 14.04 16.52 -23.07
C LEU A 345 14.10 17.95 -22.50
N GLN A 346 13.95 18.98 -23.33
CA GLN A 346 14.07 20.37 -22.88
C GLN A 346 12.87 20.77 -22.02
N GLU A 347 11.68 20.31 -22.40
CA GLU A 347 10.43 20.47 -21.67
C GLU A 347 10.51 19.75 -20.32
N ALA A 348 11.04 18.52 -20.30
CA ALA A 348 11.27 17.78 -19.06
C ALA A 348 12.24 18.51 -18.10
N LYS A 349 13.31 19.13 -18.62
CA LYS A 349 14.25 19.93 -17.81
C LYS A 349 13.62 21.19 -17.26
N LYS A 350 12.87 21.94 -18.08
CA LYS A 350 12.12 23.13 -17.63
C LYS A 350 11.17 22.75 -16.50
N LEU A 351 10.45 21.65 -16.65
CA LEU A 351 9.50 21.17 -15.66
C LEU A 351 10.19 20.72 -14.36
N TYR A 352 11.40 20.16 -14.44
CA TYR A 352 12.23 19.91 -13.26
C TYR A 352 12.61 21.22 -12.54
N ASP A 353 12.99 22.26 -13.28
CA ASP A 353 13.32 23.55 -12.67
C ASP A 353 12.08 24.19 -12.02
N ASP A 354 10.90 24.04 -12.63
CA ASP A 354 9.63 24.52 -12.06
C ASP A 354 9.21 23.73 -10.81
N LEU A 355 9.44 22.41 -10.78
CA LEU A 355 9.30 21.59 -9.57
C LEU A 355 10.13 22.19 -8.42
N VAL A 356 11.39 22.56 -8.68
CA VAL A 356 12.28 23.17 -7.67
C VAL A 356 11.79 24.56 -7.26
N LYS A 357 11.36 25.40 -8.20
CA LYS A 357 10.82 26.75 -7.94
C LYS A 357 9.55 26.70 -7.07
N ASN A 358 8.66 25.74 -7.32
CA ASN A 358 7.42 25.57 -6.58
C ASN A 358 7.60 24.91 -5.20
N HIS A 359 8.85 24.82 -4.74
CA HIS A 359 9.27 24.25 -3.46
C HIS A 359 8.87 22.77 -3.30
N CYS A 360 8.71 22.05 -4.41
CA CYS A 360 8.58 20.60 -4.39
C CYS A 360 9.98 19.99 -4.29
N ALA A 361 10.10 18.91 -3.52
CA ALA A 361 11.37 18.21 -3.40
C ALA A 361 11.40 17.05 -4.40
N ALA A 362 12.20 17.19 -5.47
CA ALA A 362 12.61 16.04 -6.29
C ALA A 362 13.03 14.84 -5.41
N ASN A 363 12.50 13.67 -5.75
CA ASN A 363 12.62 12.46 -4.95
C ASN A 363 13.35 11.36 -5.73
N LYS A 364 13.40 10.14 -5.15
CA LYS A 364 14.00 8.95 -5.77
C LYS A 364 13.51 8.78 -7.23
N GLY A 365 12.19 8.80 -7.43
CA GLY A 365 11.59 8.62 -8.75
C GLY A 365 11.93 9.70 -9.76
N THR A 366 12.11 10.95 -9.33
CA THR A 366 12.52 12.06 -10.22
C THR A 366 13.88 11.76 -10.87
N TYR A 367 14.88 11.42 -10.05
CA TYR A 367 16.24 11.16 -10.53
C TYR A 367 16.34 9.84 -11.29
N GLU A 368 15.63 8.80 -10.86
CA GLU A 368 15.61 7.51 -11.57
C GLU A 368 14.92 7.59 -12.94
N THR A 369 14.09 8.61 -13.17
CA THR A 369 13.49 8.85 -14.48
C THR A 369 14.41 9.71 -15.36
N LEU A 370 14.94 10.82 -14.83
CA LEU A 370 15.73 11.79 -15.59
C LEU A 370 17.14 11.30 -15.92
N VAL A 371 17.86 10.74 -14.95
CA VAL A 371 19.29 10.40 -15.12
C VAL A 371 19.50 9.36 -16.23
N PRO A 372 18.77 8.23 -16.28
CA PRO A 372 18.94 7.28 -17.38
C PRO A 372 18.65 7.87 -18.76
N HIS A 373 17.63 8.72 -18.91
CA HIS A 373 17.34 9.38 -20.19
C HIS A 373 18.45 10.37 -20.59
N LEU A 374 19.03 11.11 -19.65
CA LEU A 374 20.17 11.98 -19.94
C LEU A 374 21.38 11.20 -20.43
N LEU A 375 21.66 10.03 -19.85
CA LEU A 375 22.72 9.14 -20.31
C LEU A 375 22.46 8.61 -21.73
N GLN A 376 21.21 8.23 -22.04
CA GLN A 376 20.83 7.79 -23.39
C GLN A 376 21.04 8.88 -24.45
N VAL A 377 20.77 10.14 -24.10
CA VAL A 377 20.98 11.29 -25.00
C VAL A 377 22.44 11.77 -25.00
N GLY A 378 23.28 11.28 -24.09
CA GLY A 378 24.70 11.64 -23.97
C GLY A 378 24.95 12.96 -23.22
N ASP A 379 23.95 13.51 -22.53
CA ASP A 379 24.09 14.74 -21.74
C ASP A 379 24.67 14.44 -20.35
N LEU A 380 25.96 14.15 -20.34
CA LEU A 380 26.71 13.78 -19.13
C LEU A 380 26.81 14.92 -18.12
N ASP A 381 26.83 16.17 -18.57
CA ASP A 381 26.92 17.35 -17.69
C ASP A 381 25.65 17.54 -16.87
N CYS A 382 24.48 17.42 -17.50
CA CYS A 382 23.22 17.46 -16.76
C CYS A 382 23.07 16.25 -15.84
N ALA A 383 23.48 15.06 -16.28
CA ALA A 383 23.42 13.85 -15.46
C ALA A 383 24.27 14.02 -14.18
N LEU A 384 25.51 14.49 -14.31
CA LEU A 384 26.40 14.80 -13.18
C LEU A 384 25.81 15.86 -12.26
N ARG A 385 25.28 16.96 -12.82
CA ARG A 385 24.65 18.02 -12.03
C ARG A 385 23.52 17.49 -11.17
N TYR A 386 22.63 16.66 -11.73
CA TYR A 386 21.53 16.05 -10.98
C TYR A 386 22.02 15.06 -9.91
N CYS A 387 23.09 14.29 -10.15
CA CYS A 387 23.71 13.48 -9.12
C CYS A 387 24.24 14.32 -7.95
N TYR A 388 24.92 15.44 -8.23
CA TYR A 388 25.42 16.35 -7.19
C TYR A 388 24.30 17.08 -6.44
N GLU A 389 23.23 17.50 -7.14
CA GLU A 389 22.07 18.12 -6.50
C GLU A 389 21.38 17.12 -5.55
N MET A 390 21.20 15.88 -6.00
CA MET A 390 20.70 14.78 -5.17
C MET A 390 21.55 14.59 -3.91
N PHE A 391 22.87 14.62 -4.06
CA PHE A 391 23.81 14.53 -2.95
C PHE A 391 23.81 15.76 -2.04
N SER A 392 23.42 16.94 -2.50
CA SER A 392 23.50 18.18 -1.72
C SER A 392 22.27 18.42 -0.84
N ARG A 393 21.18 17.66 -1.06
CA ARG A 393 19.92 17.81 -0.33
C ARG A 393 20.05 17.39 1.15
N LYS A 394 19.41 18.19 2.03
CA LYS A 394 19.41 18.00 3.51
C LYS A 394 18.69 16.72 3.94
N ARG A 395 17.55 16.40 3.32
CA ARG A 395 16.92 15.07 3.43
C ARG A 395 17.57 14.20 2.37
N GLY A 396 18.40 13.24 2.79
CA GLY A 396 19.11 12.36 1.86
C GLY A 396 18.13 11.66 0.91
N CYS A 397 18.27 11.92 -0.39
CA CYS A 397 17.56 11.19 -1.45
C CYS A 397 18.44 10.04 -1.92
N ARG A 398 18.05 8.80 -1.61
CA ARG A 398 18.81 7.59 -2.00
C ARG A 398 18.13 6.94 -3.21
N VAL A 399 18.84 6.94 -4.33
CA VAL A 399 18.45 6.25 -5.57
C VAL A 399 19.03 4.84 -5.61
N GLU A 400 18.60 4.06 -6.60
CA GLU A 400 19.21 2.77 -6.86
C GLU A 400 20.68 2.92 -7.26
N CYS A 401 21.50 2.02 -6.72
CA CYS A 401 22.94 2.02 -6.95
C CYS A 401 23.27 1.82 -8.45
N GLY A 402 22.40 1.13 -9.19
CA GLY A 402 22.53 0.92 -10.63
C GLY A 402 22.58 2.23 -11.40
N VAL A 403 21.63 3.15 -11.13
CA VAL A 403 21.56 4.45 -11.81
C VAL A 403 22.85 5.25 -11.64
N LEU A 404 23.43 5.26 -10.45
CA LEU A 404 24.72 5.93 -10.22
C LEU A 404 25.89 5.20 -10.88
N GLN A 405 25.87 3.86 -10.90
CA GLN A 405 26.89 3.08 -11.59
C GLN A 405 26.86 3.31 -13.10
N ASP A 406 25.68 3.47 -13.69
CA ASP A 406 25.51 3.76 -15.11
C ASP A 406 26.11 5.12 -15.48
N VAL A 407 25.92 6.14 -14.62
CA VAL A 407 26.58 7.44 -14.78
C VAL A 407 28.10 7.30 -14.71
N VAL A 408 28.61 6.53 -13.74
CA VAL A 408 30.05 6.27 -13.60
C VAL A 408 30.63 5.57 -14.83
N ASN A 409 29.94 4.57 -15.37
CA ASN A 409 30.35 3.86 -16.57
C ASN A 409 30.39 4.84 -17.76
N ALA A 410 29.31 5.61 -17.98
CA ALA A 410 29.22 6.56 -19.09
C ALA A 410 30.29 7.65 -19.02
N LEU A 411 30.65 8.14 -17.83
CA LEU A 411 31.74 9.09 -17.64
C LEU A 411 33.11 8.50 -17.97
N VAL A 412 33.35 7.25 -17.57
CA VAL A 412 34.62 6.56 -17.87
C VAL A 412 34.74 6.28 -19.36
N ASP A 413 33.66 5.87 -20.01
CA ASP A 413 33.62 5.67 -21.47
C ASP A 413 33.89 6.99 -22.21
N ALA A 414 33.43 8.12 -21.66
CA ALA A 414 33.74 9.46 -22.14
C ALA A 414 35.10 10.02 -21.68
N SER A 415 35.97 9.20 -21.07
CA SER A 415 37.29 9.58 -20.54
C SER A 415 37.27 10.64 -19.41
N ARG A 416 36.13 10.86 -18.76
CA ARG A 416 35.92 11.78 -17.62
C ARG A 416 36.14 11.07 -16.28
N VAL A 417 37.30 10.43 -16.13
CA VAL A 417 37.60 9.50 -15.03
C VAL A 417 37.61 10.17 -13.64
N GLU A 418 38.07 11.41 -13.55
CA GLU A 418 38.14 12.13 -12.26
C GLU A 418 36.76 12.41 -11.67
N GLU A 419 35.80 12.80 -12.50
CA GLU A 419 34.43 13.08 -12.06
C GLU A 419 33.71 11.79 -11.66
N ALA A 420 33.92 10.71 -12.41
CA ALA A 420 33.46 9.38 -12.05
C ALA A 420 34.00 8.94 -10.68
N ALA A 421 35.29 9.15 -10.41
CA ALA A 421 35.90 8.82 -9.12
C ALA A 421 35.32 9.65 -7.97
N LYS A 422 35.11 10.96 -8.18
CA LYS A 422 34.47 11.86 -7.19
C LYS A 422 33.05 11.42 -6.87
N LEU A 423 32.26 11.03 -7.88
CA LEU A 423 30.88 10.54 -7.70
C LEU A 423 30.84 9.26 -6.86
N VAL A 424 31.74 8.30 -7.14
CA VAL A 424 31.86 7.05 -6.36
C VAL A 424 32.20 7.34 -4.90
N ASP A 425 33.15 8.24 -4.64
CA ASP A 425 33.58 8.59 -3.28
C ASP A 425 32.45 9.24 -2.47
N ILE A 426 31.76 10.23 -3.04
CA ILE A 426 30.63 10.91 -2.38
C ILE A 426 29.48 9.93 -2.13
N GLY A 427 29.12 9.11 -3.13
CA GLY A 427 28.07 8.11 -3.01
C GLY A 427 28.34 7.11 -1.88
N ARG A 428 29.58 6.62 -1.77
CA ARG A 428 29.99 5.69 -0.70
C ARG A 428 30.01 6.35 0.68
N LYS A 429 30.53 7.57 0.80
CA LYS A 429 30.62 8.30 2.08
C LYS A 429 29.25 8.72 2.61
N LYS A 430 28.37 9.24 1.75
CA LYS A 430 27.10 9.86 2.17
C LYS A 430 25.93 8.87 2.23
N TYR A 431 25.91 7.85 1.36
CA TYR A 431 24.77 6.92 1.23
C TYR A 431 25.12 5.46 1.49
N TYR A 432 26.36 5.19 1.94
CA TYR A 432 26.84 3.86 2.31
C TYR A 432 26.61 2.79 1.23
N TYR A 433 26.70 3.15 -0.05
CA TYR A 433 26.64 2.16 -1.13
C TYR A 433 27.79 1.15 -0.99
N SER A 434 27.46 -0.13 -1.21
CA SER A 434 28.44 -1.21 -1.14
C SER A 434 29.58 -0.99 -2.12
N ARG A 435 30.81 -1.33 -1.72
CA ARG A 435 31.99 -1.30 -2.61
C ARG A 435 31.82 -2.16 -3.87
N LYS A 436 30.99 -3.21 -3.80
CA LYS A 436 30.64 -4.05 -4.96
C LYS A 436 29.61 -3.38 -5.87
N GLY A 437 28.71 -2.56 -5.30
CA GLY A 437 27.62 -1.91 -6.01
C GLY A 437 28.06 -0.69 -6.81
N LEU A 438 28.67 0.30 -6.14
CA LEU A 438 29.15 1.54 -6.76
C LEU A 438 30.68 1.52 -6.82
N ARG A 439 31.27 1.41 -8.00
CA ARG A 439 32.72 1.24 -8.22
C ARG A 439 33.18 1.84 -9.54
N MET A 440 34.48 2.11 -9.63
CA MET A 440 35.11 2.38 -10.92
C MET A 440 35.12 1.09 -11.77
N PRO A 441 34.81 1.16 -13.07
CA PRO A 441 35.05 0.05 -14.00
C PRO A 441 36.55 -0.30 -13.99
N GLY A 442 36.88 -1.58 -14.09
CA GLY A 442 38.27 -1.99 -14.24
C GLY A 442 38.81 -1.43 -15.56
N SER A 443 39.96 -0.75 -15.52
CA SER A 443 40.59 -0.17 -16.71
C SER A 443 40.89 -1.26 -17.75
N ALA A 444 40.09 -1.36 -18.81
CA ALA A 444 40.34 -2.28 -19.92
C ALA A 444 41.43 -1.78 -20.90
N LYS A 445 42.42 -1.02 -20.42
CA LYS A 445 43.56 -0.51 -21.21
C LYS A 445 44.85 -0.44 -20.38
N GLY A 446 45.17 -1.49 -19.63
CA GLY A 446 46.38 -1.54 -18.79
C GLY A 446 47.17 -2.84 -18.81
N SER A 447 46.81 -3.82 -19.65
CA SER A 447 47.42 -5.16 -19.64
C SER A 447 48.33 -5.48 -20.84
N GLU A 448 48.69 -4.50 -21.68
CA GLU A 448 49.54 -4.75 -22.87
C GLU A 448 50.82 -3.89 -22.95
N LEU A 449 51.21 -3.16 -21.90
CA LEU A 449 52.42 -2.31 -21.90
C LEU A 449 53.40 -2.59 -20.75
N ARG A 450 53.38 -3.81 -20.19
CA ARG A 450 54.37 -4.26 -19.19
C ARG A 450 54.99 -5.61 -19.52
N ALA A 451 55.24 -5.85 -20.80
CA ALA A 451 55.97 -7.02 -21.26
C ALA A 451 56.92 -6.64 -22.39
N GLU A 452 57.75 -5.62 -22.19
CA GLU A 452 58.89 -5.31 -23.05
C GLU A 452 59.74 -4.24 -22.34
N THR A 453 60.54 -4.67 -21.37
CA THR A 453 61.87 -4.15 -20.99
C THR A 453 62.24 -4.81 -19.66
N ASP A 454 62.97 -5.91 -19.74
CA ASP A 454 63.94 -6.37 -18.74
C ASP A 454 64.80 -7.43 -19.47
N GLU A 455 65.81 -6.93 -20.20
CA GLU A 455 67.05 -7.65 -20.51
C GLU A 455 68.15 -7.11 -19.59
#